data_AF-A0A8J6WP65-F1
#
_entry.id   AF-A0A8J6WP65-F1
#
_cell.length_a   1.000
_cell.length_b   1.000
_cell.length_c   1.000
_cell.angle_alpha   90.00
_cell.angle_beta   90.00
_cell.angle_gamma   90.00
#
_symmetry.space_group_name_H-M   'P 1'
#
loop_
_entity.id
_entity.type
_entity.pdbx_description
1 polymer ?
#
loop_
_entity_poly.entity_id
_entity_poly.type
_entity_poly.pdbx_seq_one_letter_code
_entity_poly.pdbx_strand_id
1 'polypeptide(L)'
;MREPVVPLSFSARGTLTHNIQTNLSRLNFTIPQNEMNEQVFGVGIRDALLQLQTQHQLSPTGIFDDDIKIVIERAIADLTISTQKYLPYGKTVV
;
A
#
# COMPACT_ATOMS: atom_id res chain seq x y z
N MET A 1 27.02 6.75 -3.84
CA MET A 1 26.34 6.24 -5.04
C MET A 1 24.99 5.73 -4.57
N ARG A 2 23.88 6.37 -4.94
CA ARG A 2 22.53 5.87 -4.62
C ARG A 2 22.23 4.80 -5.67
N GLU A 3 21.95 3.57 -5.24
CA GLU A 3 21.54 2.50 -6.15
C GLU A 3 20.29 2.96 -6.90
N PRO A 4 20.19 2.73 -8.23
CA PRO A 4 18.97 3.04 -8.96
C PRO A 4 17.88 2.09 -8.47
N VAL A 5 17.01 2.62 -7.62
CA VAL A 5 15.81 1.97 -7.14
C VAL A 5 14.90 1.85 -8.36
N VAL A 6 14.92 0.69 -8.99
CA VAL A 6 14.15 0.45 -10.21
C VAL A 6 12.68 0.58 -9.83
N PRO A 7 11.95 1.61 -10.33
CA PRO A 7 10.53 1.72 -10.03
C PRO A 7 9.86 0.44 -10.49
N LEU A 8 9.14 -0.22 -9.58
CA LEU A 8 8.46 -1.47 -9.87
C LEU A 8 7.29 -1.14 -10.81
N SER A 9 7.59 -1.21 -12.11
CA SER A 9 6.61 -1.07 -13.18
C SER A 9 5.77 -2.33 -13.29
N PHE A 10 4.52 -2.12 -13.72
CA PHE A 10 3.54 -3.08 -14.22
C PHE A 10 4.20 -4.33 -14.84
N SER A 11 4.48 -5.36 -14.02
CA SER A 11 5.11 -6.67 -14.34
C SER A 11 5.84 -7.28 -13.12
N ALA A 12 6.05 -6.52 -12.04
CA ALA A 12 6.64 -7.07 -10.81
C ALA A 12 5.79 -8.23 -10.27
N ARG A 13 6.43 -9.39 -10.03
CA ARG A 13 5.81 -10.59 -9.46
C ARG A 13 6.58 -11.04 -8.22
N GLY A 14 5.89 -11.72 -7.31
CA GLY A 14 6.48 -12.31 -6.11
C GLY A 14 6.20 -11.53 -4.82
N THR A 15 7.04 -11.70 -3.81
CA THR A 15 6.82 -11.22 -2.42
C THR A 15 6.58 -9.70 -2.34
N LEU A 16 7.24 -8.92 -3.21
CA LEU A 16 7.05 -7.47 -3.27
C LEU A 16 5.62 -7.09 -3.67
N THR A 17 5.08 -7.74 -4.71
CA THR A 17 3.70 -7.50 -5.17
C THR A 17 2.68 -7.93 -4.12
N HIS A 18 2.91 -9.06 -3.45
CA HIS A 18 2.06 -9.51 -2.34
C HIS A 18 2.05 -8.50 -1.17
N ASN A 19 3.21 -7.92 -0.83
CA ASN A 19 3.29 -6.90 0.20
C ASN A 19 2.52 -5.62 -0.19
N ILE A 20 2.63 -5.19 -1.45
CA ILE A 20 1.85 -4.04 -1.96
C ILE A 20 0.35 -4.32 -1.89
N GLN A 21 -0.09 -5.50 -2.36
CA GLN A 21 -1.51 -5.90 -2.31
C GLN A 21 -2.05 -5.95 -0.88
N THR A 22 -1.29 -6.54 0.03
CA THR A 22 -1.65 -6.61 1.47
C THR A 22 -1.77 -5.22 2.06
N ASN A 23 -0.81 -4.34 1.77
CA ASN A 23 -0.79 -2.98 2.26
C ASN A 23 -1.96 -2.14 1.73
N LEU A 24 -2.25 -2.23 0.43
CA LEU A 24 -3.39 -1.54 -0.19
C LEU A 24 -4.72 -2.07 0.35
N SER A 25 -4.86 -3.38 0.53
CA SER A 25 -6.05 -3.97 1.17
C SER A 25 -6.26 -3.45 2.60
N ARG A 26 -5.19 -3.31 3.39
CA ARG A 26 -5.24 -2.70 4.74
C ARG A 26 -5.63 -1.22 4.71
N LEU A 27 -5.33 -0.53 3.62
CA LEU A 27 -5.70 0.87 3.38
C LEU A 27 -7.13 1.01 2.82
N ASN A 28 -7.94 -0.05 2.84
CA ASN A 28 -9.30 -0.12 2.29
C ASN A 28 -9.40 0.02 0.76
N PHE A 29 -8.31 -0.20 0.03
CA PHE A 29 -8.39 -0.31 -1.44
C PHE A 29 -8.83 -1.72 -1.84
N THR A 30 -9.78 -1.78 -2.77
CA THR A 30 -10.25 -3.05 -3.33
C THR A 30 -9.31 -3.52 -4.41
N ILE A 31 -8.56 -4.60 -4.13
CA ILE A 31 -7.73 -5.27 -5.13
C ILE A 31 -8.52 -6.46 -5.69
N PRO A 32 -8.62 -6.60 -7.03
CA PRO A 32 -9.24 -7.77 -7.65
C PRO A 32 -8.62 -9.09 -7.19
N GLN A 33 -9.45 -10.05 -6.81
CA GLN A 33 -8.99 -11.31 -6.21
C GLN A 33 -8.13 -12.15 -7.17
N ASN A 34 -8.37 -12.05 -8.48
CA ASN A 34 -7.52 -12.65 -9.51
C ASN A 34 -6.09 -12.08 -9.47
N GLU A 35 -5.93 -10.76 -9.32
CA GLU A 35 -4.60 -10.14 -9.20
C GLU A 35 -3.92 -10.54 -7.90
N MET A 36 -4.68 -10.62 -6.81
CA MET A 36 -4.19 -11.04 -5.49
C MET A 36 -3.69 -12.48 -5.49
N ASN A 37 -4.47 -13.41 -6.05
CA ASN A 37 -4.11 -14.82 -6.14
C ASN A 37 -2.90 -15.07 -7.05
N GLU A 38 -2.79 -14.32 -8.14
CA GLU A 38 -1.68 -14.45 -9.08
C GLU A 38 -0.43 -13.66 -8.65
N GLN A 39 -0.54 -12.84 -7.59
CA GLN A 39 0.51 -11.95 -7.11
C GLN A 39 1.08 -11.06 -8.24
N VAL A 40 0.20 -10.59 -9.12
CA VAL A 40 0.54 -9.78 -10.29
C VAL A 40 0.14 -8.33 -10.09
N PHE A 41 0.96 -7.43 -10.63
CA PHE A 41 0.64 -6.01 -10.73
C PHE A 41 -0.26 -5.78 -11.94
N GLY A 42 -1.57 -5.84 -11.73
CA GLY A 42 -2.58 -5.61 -12.76
C GLY A 42 -3.21 -4.22 -12.72
N VAL A 43 -4.38 -4.11 -13.33
CA VAL A 43 -5.11 -2.84 -13.47
C VAL A 43 -5.68 -2.40 -12.11
N GLY A 44 -6.09 -3.35 -11.27
CA GLY A 44 -6.61 -3.05 -9.94
C GLY A 44 -5.58 -2.43 -9.02
N ILE A 45 -4.35 -2.97 -8.98
CA ILE A 45 -3.26 -2.34 -8.20
C ILE A 45 -2.91 -0.97 -8.76
N ARG A 46 -2.84 -0.83 -10.09
CA ARG A 46 -2.55 0.46 -10.73
C ARG A 46 -3.59 1.51 -10.34
N ASP A 47 -4.88 1.18 -10.37
CA ASP A 47 -5.96 2.10 -10.00
C ASP A 47 -5.86 2.52 -8.54
N ALA A 48 -5.61 1.55 -7.64
CA ALA A 48 -5.38 1.84 -6.22
C ALA A 48 -4.17 2.77 -6.01
N LEU A 49 -3.05 2.57 -6.72
CA LEU A 49 -1.91 3.48 -6.66
C LEU A 49 -2.24 4.87 -7.20
N LEU A 50 -2.99 4.96 -8.31
CA LEU A 50 -3.40 6.26 -8.86
C LEU A 50 -4.26 7.04 -7.87
N GLN A 51 -5.21 6.38 -7.21
CA GLN A 51 -6.04 6.98 -6.18
C GLN A 51 -5.18 7.45 -5.00
N LEU A 52 -4.28 6.60 -4.50
CA LEU A 52 -3.42 6.93 -3.37
C LEU A 52 -2.45 8.08 -3.71
N GLN A 53 -1.83 8.06 -4.89
CA GLN A 53 -0.99 9.16 -5.37
C GLN A 53 -1.77 10.46 -5.44
N THR A 54 -2.98 10.42 -5.99
CA THR A 54 -3.86 11.60 -6.08
C THR A 54 -4.24 12.13 -4.70
N GLN A 55 -4.58 11.25 -3.75
CA GLN A 55 -4.92 11.63 -2.37
C GLN A 55 -3.75 12.31 -1.65
N HIS A 56 -2.52 11.87 -1.92
CA HIS A 56 -1.31 12.41 -1.30
C HIS A 56 -0.61 13.49 -2.15
N GLN A 57 -1.27 14.02 -3.18
CA GLN A 57 -0.74 15.07 -4.06
C GLN A 57 0.58 14.69 -4.77
N LEU A 58 0.79 13.39 -4.97
CA LEU A 58 1.88 12.85 -5.78
C LEU A 58 1.49 12.84 -7.26
N SER A 59 2.50 12.67 -8.13
CA SER A 59 2.25 12.47 -9.55
C SER A 59 1.46 11.17 -9.76
N PRO A 60 0.28 11.20 -10.41
CA PRO A 60 -0.57 10.02 -10.61
C PRO A 60 -0.02 9.16 -11.77
N THR A 61 1.14 8.57 -11.56
CA THR A 61 1.82 7.71 -12.54
C THR A 61 1.25 6.30 -12.54
N GLY A 62 0.66 5.86 -11.43
CA GLY A 62 0.22 4.49 -11.19
C GLY A 62 1.38 3.51 -11.04
N ILE A 63 2.58 4.03 -10.78
CA ILE A 63 3.83 3.26 -10.64
C ILE A 63 4.20 3.17 -9.17
N PHE A 64 4.74 2.02 -8.75
CA PHE A 64 5.31 1.87 -7.42
C PHE A 64 6.76 2.37 -7.40
N ASP A 65 6.93 3.63 -6.99
CA ASP A 65 8.22 4.29 -6.74
C ASP A 65 8.51 4.45 -5.23
N ASP A 66 9.65 5.06 -4.88
CA ASP A 66 9.99 5.28 -3.47
C ASP A 66 9.07 6.30 -2.77
N ASP A 67 8.58 7.30 -3.50
CA ASP A 67 7.70 8.32 -2.93
C ASP A 67 6.37 7.70 -2.49
N ILE A 68 5.76 6.86 -3.34
CA ILE A 68 4.53 6.14 -2.97
C ILE A 68 4.78 5.06 -1.94
N LYS A 69 5.96 4.42 -1.93
CA LYS A 69 6.33 3.47 -0.88
C LYS A 69 6.33 4.14 0.50
N ILE A 70 6.96 5.31 0.61
CA ILE A 70 6.98 6.09 1.86
C ILE A 70 5.56 6.50 2.27
N VAL A 71 4.72 6.88 1.30
CA VAL A 71 3.30 7.21 1.57
C VAL A 71 2.54 6.00 2.10
N ILE A 72 2.69 4.82 1.49
CA ILE A 72 2.02 3.59 1.96
C ILE A 72 2.48 3.23 3.37
N GLU A 73 3.80 3.26 3.64
CA GLU A 73 4.35 2.99 4.96
C GLU A 73 3.80 3.96 6.01
N ARG A 74 3.75 5.26 5.68
CA ARG A 74 3.14 6.29 6.54
C ARG A 74 1.65 6.06 6.77
N ALA A 75 0.89 5.79 5.70
CA ALA A 75 -0.55 5.57 5.81
C ALA A 75 -0.88 4.34 6.67
N ILE A 76 -0.07 3.27 6.59
CA ILE A 76 -0.20 2.10 7.46
C ILE A 76 0.20 2.42 8.91
N ALA A 77 1.25 3.20 9.11
CA ALA A 77 1.65 3.65 10.44
C ALA A 77 0.55 4.50 11.08
N ASP A 78 -0.03 5.44 10.33
CA ASP A 78 -1.16 6.27 10.76
C ASP A 78 -2.39 5.42 11.10
N LEU A 79 -2.74 4.42 10.27
CA LEU A 79 -3.80 3.47 10.59
C LEU A 79 -3.52 2.72 11.89
N THR A 80 -2.29 2.25 12.09
CA THR A 80 -1.90 1.51 13.30
C THR A 80 -2.02 2.40 14.53
N ILE A 81 -1.61 3.67 14.44
CA ILE A 81 -1.75 4.65 15.52
C ILE A 81 -3.22 4.99 15.77
N SER A 82 -4.05 5.15 14.74
CA SER A 82 -5.49 5.37 14.89
C SER A 82 -6.20 4.17 15.53
N THR A 83 -5.78 2.93 15.23
CA THR A 83 -6.32 1.73 15.91
C THR A 83 -5.88 1.65 17.38
N GLN A 84 -4.66 2.09 17.70
CA GLN A 84 -4.17 2.19 19.08
C GLN A 84 -4.82 3.32 19.87
N LYS A 85 -5.18 4.42 19.18
CA LYS A 85 -5.88 5.57 19.77
C LYS A 85 -7.37 5.30 19.99
N TYR A 86 -7.91 4.24 19.39
CA TYR A 86 -9.22 3.66 19.67
C TYR A 86 -9.11 2.36 20.50
N LEU A 87 -8.38 2.41 21.62
CA LEU A 87 -8.63 1.48 22.72
C LEU A 87 -9.75 2.09 23.59
N PRO A 88 -10.99 1.56 23.55
CA PRO A 88 -11.99 1.96 24.52
C PRO A 88 -11.53 1.55 25.92
N TYR A 89 -11.72 2.47 26.86
CA TYR A 89 -11.66 2.30 28.30
C TYR A 89 -11.95 0.86 28.78
N GLY A 90 -11.03 0.27 29.54
CA GLY A 90 -11.35 -0.81 30.48
C GLY A 90 -10.83 -2.20 30.15
N LYS A 91 -9.54 -2.44 30.38
CA LYS A 91 -9.11 -3.72 30.99
C LYS A 91 -8.10 -3.42 32.10
N THR A 92 -8.63 -3.29 33.32
CA THR A 92 -7.87 -3.64 34.51
C THR A 92 -7.53 -5.12 34.40
N VAL A 93 -6.26 -5.44 34.25
CA VAL A 93 -5.79 -6.81 34.46
C VAL A 93 -5.79 -7.00 35.98
N VAL A 94 -6.71 -7.83 36.48
CA VAL A 94 -6.74 -8.34 37.85
C VAL A 94 -5.58 -9.30 38.09
#